data_AF-A0A7X4JVB8-F1
#
_entry.id   AF-A0A7X4JVB8-F1
#
_cell.length_a   1.000
_cell.length_b   1.000
_cell.length_c   1.000
_cell.angle_alpha   90.00
_cell.angle_beta   90.00
_cell.angle_gamma   90.00
#
_symmetry.space_group_name_H-M   'P 1'
#
loop_
_entity.id
_entity.type
_entity.pdbx_description
1 polymer ?
#
loop_
_entity_poly.entity_id
_entity_poly.type
_entity_poly.pdbx_seq_one_letter_code
_entity_poly.pdbx_strand_id
1 'polypeptide(L)'
;MAVGRRVRLLRHAGLARLAGSLLAGSLLTGIAPAEASQAAVAAAPTALVQAPRAVGAAPAAAAPDDHAALVQRYCVTCHNGRLRTAGLALDAVEVTAEHVAAHPELWERVVQKLRSRTMPPAGRPRPAGAAYSAFASWLET
;
A
#
# COMPACT_ATOMS: atom_id res chain seq x y z
N MET A 1 -23.58 7.07 -47.41
CA MET A 1 -24.00 8.10 -46.43
C MET A 1 -22.81 8.42 -45.54
N ALA A 2 -22.12 9.53 -45.81
CA ALA A 2 -20.97 9.99 -45.04
C ALA A 2 -21.38 11.23 -44.24
N VAL A 3 -21.33 11.15 -42.91
CA VAL A 3 -21.50 12.32 -42.04
C VAL A 3 -20.38 12.31 -41.00
N GLY A 4 -19.58 13.36 -41.04
CA GLY A 4 -18.23 13.42 -40.49
C GLY A 4 -18.14 13.64 -38.98
N ARG A 5 -17.07 13.09 -38.42
CA ARG A 5 -16.56 13.33 -37.07
C ARG A 5 -16.01 14.76 -36.99
N ARG A 6 -16.62 15.62 -36.16
CA ARG A 6 -16.05 16.93 -35.81
C ARG A 6 -15.14 16.77 -34.60
N VAL A 7 -13.84 16.66 -34.86
CA VAL A 7 -12.76 16.89 -33.89
C VAL A 7 -12.80 18.37 -33.51
N ARG A 8 -13.21 18.69 -32.28
CA ARG A 8 -13.14 20.06 -31.74
C ARG A 8 -11.91 20.16 -30.85
N LEU A 9 -10.77 20.43 -31.48
CA LEU A 9 -9.57 20.96 -30.82
C LEU A 9 -9.88 22.38 -30.34
N LEU A 10 -10.01 22.58 -29.03
CA LEU A 10 -9.98 23.90 -28.44
C LEU A 10 -8.69 24.02 -27.64
N ARG A 11 -7.74 24.69 -28.29
CA ARG A 11 -6.51 25.23 -27.73
C ARG A 11 -6.90 26.47 -26.94
N HIS A 12 -6.66 26.50 -25.64
CA HIS A 12 -6.52 27.76 -24.91
C HIS A 12 -5.17 27.76 -24.19
N ALA A 13 -4.23 28.44 -24.82
CA ALA A 13 -2.99 28.89 -24.25
C ALA A 13 -3.30 29.95 -23.18
N GLY A 14 -2.79 29.76 -21.97
CA GLY A 14 -2.77 30.75 -20.89
C GLY A 14 -1.32 31.06 -20.49
N LEU A 15 -0.76 32.10 -21.10
CA LEU A 15 0.34 32.92 -20.60
C LEU A 15 -0.18 33.67 -19.34
N ALA A 16 0.58 34.15 -18.35
CA ALA A 16 1.99 34.20 -18.01
C ALA A 16 2.13 34.61 -16.52
N ARG A 17 3.24 34.17 -15.92
CA ARG A 17 4.12 34.81 -14.91
C ARG A 17 3.55 35.88 -13.95
N LEU A 18 3.77 35.67 -12.65
CA LEU A 18 4.23 36.72 -11.74
C LEU A 18 5.36 36.19 -10.85
N ALA A 19 6.42 37.00 -10.77
CA ALA A 19 7.62 36.82 -9.97
C ALA A 19 7.38 37.28 -8.53
N GLY A 20 8.11 36.68 -7.59
CA GLY A 20 8.22 37.15 -6.21
C GLY A 20 9.48 36.55 -5.59
N SER A 21 10.55 37.32 -5.55
CA SER A 21 11.82 37.01 -4.89
C SER A 21 11.89 37.67 -3.51
N LEU A 22 12.92 37.29 -2.73
CA LEU A 22 13.51 38.01 -1.59
C LEU A 22 12.75 37.81 -0.24
N LEU A 23 13.34 37.47 0.91
CA LEU A 23 14.66 37.75 1.50
C LEU A 23 14.95 36.83 2.71
N ALA A 24 16.25 36.81 3.09
CA ALA A 24 16.81 36.60 4.43
C ALA A 24 16.80 35.17 5.01
N GLY A 25 17.85 34.65 5.65
CA GLY A 25 19.06 35.25 6.20
C GLY A 25 19.31 34.69 7.62
N SER A 26 20.59 34.44 7.94
CA SER A 26 21.19 34.26 9.29
C SER A 26 21.02 32.88 9.96
N LEU A 27 22.07 32.07 10.14
CA LEU A 27 23.30 32.15 10.98
C LEU A 27 23.10 31.80 12.48
N LEU A 28 24.08 31.05 13.00
CA LEU A 28 24.45 30.80 14.41
C LEU A 28 23.69 29.66 15.13
N THR A 29 24.21 28.85 16.05
CA THR A 29 25.52 28.42 16.58
C THR A 29 25.22 27.37 17.67
N GLY A 30 26.13 26.42 17.94
CA GLY A 30 26.21 25.65 19.21
C GLY A 30 26.49 24.17 18.93
N ILE A 31 27.69 23.58 19.05
CA ILE A 31 28.79 23.63 20.04
C ILE A 31 28.38 23.21 21.47
N ALA A 32 28.50 21.88 21.70
CA ALA A 32 28.98 21.13 22.88
C ALA A 32 28.28 21.32 24.26
N PRO A 33 28.28 20.35 25.21
CA PRO A 33 29.48 19.61 25.63
C PRO A 33 29.34 18.07 25.73
N ALA A 34 30.51 17.43 25.69
CA ALA A 34 30.75 16.12 26.28
C ALA A 34 31.00 16.30 27.79
N GLU A 35 30.27 15.56 28.62
CA GLU A 35 30.53 15.35 30.05
C GLU A 35 30.65 13.82 30.23
N ALA A 36 31.86 13.30 30.43
CA ALA A 36 32.53 13.18 31.72
C ALA A 36 31.82 12.20 32.69
N SER A 37 32.17 10.92 32.50
CA SER A 37 32.67 10.01 33.54
C SER A 37 32.23 10.27 34.99
N GLN A 38 31.39 9.39 35.54
CA GLN A 38 31.38 9.05 36.95
C GLN A 38 31.29 7.53 37.12
N ALA A 39 32.39 6.94 37.56
CA ALA A 39 32.47 5.59 38.07
C ALA A 39 32.35 5.63 39.60
N ALA A 40 31.42 4.84 40.16
CA ALA A 40 31.29 4.40 41.56
C ALA A 40 29.83 3.95 41.75
N VAL A 41 29.42 2.83 42.33
CA VAL A 41 30.03 1.84 43.22
C VAL A 41 29.26 0.52 43.06
N ALA A 42 29.92 -0.60 43.32
CA ALA A 42 29.32 -1.93 43.33
C ALA A 42 28.27 -2.07 44.43
N ALA A 43 27.09 -2.58 44.06
CA ALA A 43 26.20 -3.32 44.94
C ALA A 43 25.41 -4.31 44.07
N ALA A 44 25.77 -5.58 44.14
CA ALA A 44 24.96 -6.65 43.56
C ALA A 44 23.80 -6.97 44.52
N PRO A 45 22.56 -7.02 44.01
CA PRO A 45 21.59 -7.94 44.54
C PRO A 45 21.12 -8.89 43.43
N THR A 46 21.34 -10.18 43.69
CA THR A 46 20.49 -11.31 43.31
C THR A 46 19.83 -11.25 41.92
N ALA A 47 20.46 -11.91 40.95
CA ALA A 47 19.84 -12.26 39.69
C ALA A 47 18.59 -13.10 39.93
N LEU A 48 17.41 -12.46 39.90
CA LEU A 48 16.19 -13.16 39.55
C LEU A 48 16.34 -13.51 38.07
N VAL A 49 16.52 -14.80 37.79
CA VAL A 49 16.41 -15.36 36.45
C VAL A 49 14.99 -15.06 35.95
N GLN A 50 14.83 -13.91 35.27
CA GLN A 50 13.68 -13.66 34.45
C GLN A 50 13.80 -14.58 33.24
N ALA A 51 13.13 -15.72 33.32
CA ALA A 51 12.88 -16.55 32.15
C ALA A 51 12.34 -15.63 31.04
N PRO A 52 12.89 -15.69 29.81
CA PRO A 52 12.33 -14.93 28.72
C PRO A 52 10.88 -15.38 28.57
N ARG A 53 9.93 -14.48 28.86
CA ARG A 53 8.58 -14.67 28.37
C ARG A 53 8.74 -14.70 26.86
N ALA A 54 8.63 -15.89 26.29
CA ALA A 54 8.29 -16.03 24.90
C ALA A 54 7.02 -15.22 24.72
N VAL A 55 7.17 -13.98 24.22
CA VAL A 55 6.09 -13.30 23.55
C VAL A 55 5.83 -14.21 22.37
N GLY A 56 4.91 -15.15 22.57
CA GLY A 56 4.26 -15.80 21.46
C GLY A 56 3.75 -14.63 20.64
N ALA A 57 4.42 -14.36 19.51
CA ALA A 57 3.83 -13.60 18.45
C ALA A 57 2.60 -14.40 18.07
N ALA A 58 1.48 -14.12 18.74
CA ALA A 58 0.19 -14.50 18.26
C ALA A 58 0.19 -14.03 16.80
N PRO A 59 -0.07 -14.91 15.83
CA PRO A 59 -0.18 -14.46 14.45
C PRO A 59 -1.20 -13.33 14.51
N ALA A 60 -0.76 -12.11 14.14
CA ALA A 60 -1.64 -10.97 14.08
C ALA A 60 -2.80 -11.41 13.20
N ALA A 61 -3.95 -11.68 13.81
CA ALA A 61 -5.16 -11.99 13.10
C ALA A 61 -5.32 -10.82 12.13
N ALA A 62 -5.26 -11.12 10.84
CA ALA A 62 -5.44 -10.12 9.81
C ALA A 62 -6.69 -9.32 10.18
N ALA A 63 -6.54 -8.00 10.34
CA ALA A 63 -7.67 -7.14 10.64
C ALA A 63 -8.78 -7.44 9.62
N PRO A 64 -10.03 -7.60 10.08
CA PRO A 64 -11.13 -7.91 9.18
C PRO A 64 -11.22 -6.81 8.11
N ASP A 65 -11.22 -7.29 6.86
CA ASP A 65 -11.90 -6.66 5.73
C ASP A 65 -11.30 -5.38 5.11
N ASP A 66 -10.00 -5.12 5.26
CA ASP A 66 -9.34 -4.15 4.38
C ASP A 66 -9.00 -4.79 3.01
N HIS A 67 -10.05 -4.98 2.20
CA HIS A 67 -9.95 -5.50 0.83
C HIS A 67 -9.09 -4.60 -0.06
N ALA A 68 -9.11 -3.30 0.16
CA ALA A 68 -8.28 -2.35 -0.56
C ALA A 68 -6.79 -2.60 -0.26
N ALA A 69 -6.41 -2.78 1.00
CA ALA A 69 -5.02 -3.10 1.36
C ALA A 69 -4.56 -4.45 0.77
N LEU A 70 -5.45 -5.44 0.65
CA LEU A 70 -5.15 -6.71 0.00
C LEU A 70 -4.86 -6.49 -1.49
N VAL A 71 -5.71 -5.76 -2.20
CA VAL A 71 -5.51 -5.42 -3.62
C VAL A 71 -4.20 -4.67 -3.83
N GLN A 72 -3.95 -3.65 -3.01
CA GLN A 72 -2.74 -2.84 -3.12
C GLN A 72 -1.48 -3.67 -2.89
N ARG A 73 -1.49 -4.56 -1.89
CA ARG A 73 -0.33 -5.38 -1.56
C ARG A 73 -0.06 -6.48 -2.58
N TYR A 74 -1.09 -7.17 -3.05
CA TYR A 74 -0.93 -8.44 -3.76
C TYR A 74 -1.26 -8.38 -5.25
N CYS A 75 -2.10 -7.44 -5.68
CA CYS A 75 -2.56 -7.35 -7.07
C CYS A 75 -1.84 -6.23 -7.83
N VAL A 76 -1.75 -5.04 -7.23
CA VAL A 76 -1.26 -3.83 -7.89
C VAL A 76 0.23 -3.87 -8.22
N THR A 77 1.03 -4.75 -7.61
CA THR A 77 2.44 -4.92 -8.01
C THR A 77 2.58 -5.32 -9.49
N CYS A 78 1.63 -6.09 -10.04
CA CYS A 78 1.67 -6.59 -11.43
C CYS A 78 0.53 -6.05 -12.31
N HIS A 79 -0.65 -5.81 -11.73
CA HIS A 79 -1.84 -5.34 -12.42
C HIS A 79 -2.01 -3.84 -12.17
N ASN A 80 -1.14 -3.05 -12.77
CA ASN A 80 -1.12 -1.58 -12.65
C ASN A 80 -1.00 -0.92 -14.03
N GLY A 81 -1.15 0.39 -14.11
CA GLY A 81 -1.10 1.15 -15.35
C GLY A 81 0.24 1.05 -16.10
N ARG A 82 1.33 0.74 -15.38
CA ARG A 82 2.68 0.59 -15.95
C ARG A 82 2.93 -0.79 -16.56
N LEU A 83 2.63 -1.87 -15.83
CA LEU A 83 2.89 -3.25 -16.27
C LEU A 83 1.72 -3.83 -17.07
N ARG A 84 0.48 -3.47 -16.71
CA ARG A 84 -0.78 -3.97 -17.31
C ARG A 84 -0.76 -5.47 -17.59
N THR A 85 -0.28 -6.25 -16.63
CA THR A 85 -0.26 -7.71 -16.78
C THR A 85 -1.68 -8.21 -17.06
N ALA A 86 -1.84 -9.01 -18.11
CA ALA A 86 -3.14 -9.48 -18.61
C ALA A 86 -4.13 -8.35 -18.98
N GLY A 87 -3.62 -7.16 -19.35
CA GLY A 87 -4.45 -6.01 -19.73
C GLY A 87 -5.19 -5.35 -18.55
N LEU A 88 -4.82 -5.67 -17.30
CA LEU A 88 -5.50 -5.22 -16.10
C LEU A 88 -4.68 -4.16 -15.35
N ALA A 89 -5.32 -3.07 -14.95
CA ALA A 89 -4.78 -2.04 -14.08
C ALA A 89 -5.77 -1.78 -12.92
N LEU A 90 -5.34 -2.05 -11.70
CA LEU A 90 -6.14 -1.92 -10.47
C LEU A 90 -5.67 -0.74 -9.60
N ASP A 91 -4.58 -0.08 -9.98
CA ASP A 91 -3.97 1.06 -9.27
C ASP A 91 -4.70 2.38 -9.45
N ALA A 92 -5.58 2.46 -10.46
CA ALA A 92 -6.35 3.65 -10.79
C ALA A 92 -7.84 3.55 -10.41
N VAL A 93 -8.26 2.43 -9.79
CA VAL A 93 -9.67 2.20 -9.43
C VAL A 93 -9.79 2.02 -7.91
N GLU A 94 -10.85 2.58 -7.35
CA GLU A 94 -11.25 2.27 -5.98
C GLU A 94 -12.05 0.97 -5.98
N VAL A 95 -11.57 -0.03 -5.23
CA VAL A 95 -12.22 -1.34 -5.14
C VAL A 95 -13.32 -1.26 -4.08
N THR A 96 -14.48 -0.75 -4.49
CA THR A 96 -15.70 -0.70 -3.67
C THR A 96 -16.71 -1.76 -4.13
N ALA A 97 -17.76 -2.02 -3.33
CA ALA A 97 -18.82 -2.95 -3.70
C ALA A 97 -19.55 -2.51 -4.98
N GLU A 98 -19.74 -1.20 -5.18
CA GLU A 98 -20.36 -0.65 -6.39
C GLU A 98 -19.48 -0.87 -7.62
N HIS A 99 -18.17 -0.71 -7.49
CA HIS A 99 -17.23 -0.99 -8.58
C HIS A 99 -17.16 -2.50 -8.88
N VAL A 100 -17.30 -3.35 -7.86
CA VAL A 100 -17.41 -4.80 -8.05
C VAL A 100 -18.67 -5.15 -8.84
N ALA A 101 -19.82 -4.64 -8.40
CA ALA A 101 -21.10 -4.86 -9.07
C ALA A 101 -21.17 -4.29 -10.49
N ALA A 102 -20.45 -3.19 -10.77
CA ALA A 102 -20.37 -2.58 -12.09
C ALA A 102 -19.49 -3.36 -13.09
N HIS A 103 -18.63 -4.26 -12.62
CA HIS A 103 -17.66 -4.98 -13.45
C HIS A 103 -17.62 -6.50 -13.16
N PRO A 104 -18.76 -7.21 -13.23
CA PRO A 104 -18.86 -8.60 -12.78
C PRO A 104 -17.91 -9.53 -13.55
N GLU A 105 -17.77 -9.38 -14.87
CA GLU A 105 -16.90 -10.26 -15.66
C GLU A 105 -15.42 -10.10 -15.30
N LEU A 106 -15.02 -8.91 -14.83
CA LEU A 106 -13.68 -8.69 -14.32
C LEU A 106 -13.48 -9.41 -13.00
N TRP A 107 -14.41 -9.22 -12.07
CA TRP A 107 -14.28 -9.74 -10.71
C TRP A 107 -14.51 -11.25 -10.63
N GLU A 108 -15.32 -11.84 -11.51
CA GLU A 108 -15.41 -13.30 -11.67
C GLU A 108 -14.05 -13.92 -12.01
N ARG A 109 -13.29 -13.31 -12.92
CA ARG A 109 -11.93 -13.78 -13.25
C ARG A 109 -11.00 -13.65 -12.04
N VAL A 110 -11.13 -12.56 -11.27
CA VAL A 110 -10.35 -12.38 -10.03
C VAL A 110 -10.69 -13.47 -9.02
N VAL A 111 -11.98 -13.73 -8.78
CA VAL A 111 -12.46 -14.79 -7.90
C VAL A 111 -11.90 -16.15 -8.33
N GLN A 112 -11.95 -16.50 -9.62
CA GLN A 112 -11.36 -17.74 -10.13
C GLN A 112 -9.86 -17.85 -9.80
N LYS A 113 -9.09 -16.75 -9.93
CA LYS A 113 -7.66 -16.73 -9.58
C LYS A 113 -7.40 -16.83 -8.08
N LEU A 114 -8.26 -16.25 -7.25
CA LEU A 114 -8.19 -16.36 -5.79
C LEU A 114 -8.54 -17.77 -5.32
N ARG A 115 -9.66 -18.34 -5.80
CA ARG A 115 -10.14 -19.69 -5.46
C ARG A 115 -9.16 -20.77 -5.91
N SER A 116 -8.58 -20.63 -7.11
CA SER A 116 -7.51 -21.54 -7.59
C SER A 116 -6.14 -21.28 -6.96
N ARG A 117 -5.98 -20.20 -6.17
CA ARG A 117 -4.70 -19.73 -5.64
C ARG A 117 -3.62 -19.66 -6.73
N THR A 118 -3.97 -19.21 -7.93
CA THR A 118 -2.99 -18.95 -8.99
C THR A 118 -2.50 -17.51 -8.97
N MET A 119 -3.19 -16.62 -8.23
CA MET A 119 -2.73 -15.25 -7.95
C MET A 119 -2.57 -14.98 -6.45
N PRO A 120 -1.52 -14.27 -6.00
CA PRO A 120 -0.32 -13.90 -6.77
C PRO A 120 0.41 -15.11 -7.36
N PRO A 121 1.27 -14.99 -8.39
CA PRO A 121 1.94 -16.13 -8.99
C PRO A 121 2.96 -16.77 -8.01
N ALA A 122 3.43 -17.99 -8.33
CA ALA A 122 4.46 -18.66 -7.53
C ALA A 122 5.71 -17.78 -7.37
N GLY A 123 6.35 -17.85 -6.19
CA GLY A 123 7.50 -17.00 -5.86
C GLY A 123 7.17 -15.57 -5.45
N ARG A 124 5.89 -15.19 -5.36
CA ARG A 124 5.46 -13.89 -4.81
C ARG A 124 4.86 -14.03 -3.41
N PRO A 125 4.94 -12.99 -2.56
CA PRO A 125 4.21 -12.96 -1.30
C PRO A 125 2.73 -13.24 -1.52
N ARG A 126 2.13 -14.06 -0.67
CA ARG A 126 0.73 -14.48 -0.78
C ARG A 126 -0.05 -14.12 0.48
N PRO A 127 -1.34 -13.78 0.35
CA PRO A 127 -2.24 -13.73 1.49
C PRO A 127 -2.27 -15.07 2.25
N ALA A 128 -2.59 -15.01 3.54
CA ALA A 128 -2.96 -16.19 4.30
C ALA A 128 -4.20 -16.85 3.71
N GLY A 129 -4.38 -18.15 3.94
CA GLY A 129 -5.52 -18.91 3.41
C GLY A 129 -6.88 -18.31 3.78
N ALA A 130 -7.03 -17.80 5.02
CA ALA A 130 -8.24 -17.13 5.46
C ALA A 130 -8.52 -15.83 4.69
N ALA A 131 -7.48 -15.04 4.41
CA ALA A 131 -7.62 -13.79 3.63
C ALA A 131 -8.03 -14.05 2.18
N TYR A 132 -7.56 -15.15 1.57
CA TYR A 132 -8.06 -15.60 0.26
C TYR A 132 -9.55 -15.87 0.28
N SER A 133 -10.00 -16.69 1.24
CA SER A 133 -11.40 -17.10 1.33
C SER A 133 -12.30 -15.92 1.64
N ALA A 134 -11.92 -15.07 2.60
CA ALA A 134 -12.71 -13.89 2.97
C ALA A 134 -12.87 -12.93 1.79
N PHE A 135 -11.78 -12.60 1.10
CA PHE A 135 -11.85 -11.68 -0.04
C PHE A 135 -12.64 -12.25 -1.22
N ALA A 136 -12.45 -13.54 -1.54
CA ALA A 136 -13.22 -14.18 -2.60
C ALA A 136 -14.72 -14.24 -2.26
N SER A 137 -15.08 -14.52 -1.00
CA SER A 137 -16.48 -14.52 -0.57
C SER A 137 -17.11 -13.13 -0.59
N TRP A 138 -16.37 -12.09 -0.25
CA TRP A 138 -16.85 -10.70 -0.40
C TRP A 138 -17.13 -10.34 -1.87
N LEU A 139 -16.26 -10.76 -2.79
CA LEU A 139 -16.44 -10.53 -4.24
C LEU A 139 -17.60 -11.32 -4.86
N GLU A 140 -18.09 -12.36 -4.18
CA GLU A 140 -19.19 -13.22 -4.63
C GLU A 140 -20.57 -12.75 -4.13
N THR A 141 -20.63 -11.62 -3.41
CA THR A 141 -21.87 -11.04 -2.85
C THR A 141 -22.48 -10.02 -3.80
#